data_AF-A0A2T9Q4C0-F1
#
_entry.id   AF-A0A2T9Q4C0-F1
#
_cell.length_a   1.000
_cell.length_b   1.000
_cell.length_c   1.000
_cell.angle_alpha   90.00
_cell.angle_beta   90.00
_cell.angle_gamma   90.00
#
_symmetry.space_group_name_H-M   'P 1'
#
loop_
_entity.id
_entity.type
_entity.pdbx_description
1 polymer ?
#
loop_
_entity_poly.entity_id
_entity_poly.type
_entity_poly.pdbx_seq_one_letter_code
_entity_poly.pdbx_strand_id
1 'polypeptide(L)'
;MSNIIPINFEGHSMRFYDDGWIDATTAAEKFDKVPNEFLRLPETESYIQGLERRYGKIPYVKTSRARKDRGGGTWLHPKLAVRFARWLSVDFEIWCDEQIDAIIRGHTAPVDDERIKAIFLLSDPSSWEKRFNDPLYDALFRMTGLPRHRNDRKPMLFSLISAKWIYGPVLPAEVYADVKARLAVGEKIHQHLKPDALKLVENQIIAVTSIANGCSDYRDFESRCMAAFPVKGQMKLLYAAA
;
A
#
# COMPACT_ATOMS: atom_id res chain seq x y z
N MET A 1 -1.95 5.19 11.36
CA MET A 1 -0.49 5.29 11.37
C MET A 1 -0.03 5.28 9.92
N SER A 2 0.82 6.23 9.52
CA SER A 2 1.37 6.27 8.16
C SER A 2 2.54 5.30 8.08
N ASN A 3 2.53 4.41 7.09
CA ASN A 3 3.64 3.50 6.90
C ASN A 3 4.83 4.22 6.33
N ILE A 4 6.00 3.74 6.73
CA ILE A 4 7.27 4.18 6.20
C ILE A 4 7.56 3.38 4.94
N ILE A 5 7.68 4.07 3.81
CA ILE A 5 8.11 3.57 2.51
C ILE A 5 9.63 3.77 2.43
N PRO A 6 10.42 2.68 2.38
CA PRO A 6 11.85 2.76 2.16
C PRO A 6 12.14 3.01 0.67
N ILE A 7 13.11 3.87 0.39
CA ILE A 7 13.66 4.11 -0.94
C ILE A 7 15.18 4.10 -0.82
N ASN A 8 15.85 3.19 -1.51
CA ASN A 8 17.30 3.03 -1.37
C ASN A 8 18.08 4.04 -2.22
N PHE A 9 19.02 4.73 -1.58
CA PHE A 9 20.03 5.57 -2.23
C PHE A 9 21.42 5.13 -1.75
N GLU A 10 22.21 4.55 -2.66
CA GLU A 10 23.56 4.01 -2.38
C GLU A 10 23.60 3.13 -1.12
N GLY A 11 22.69 2.15 -1.04
CA GLY A 11 22.62 1.23 0.10
C GLY A 11 22.03 1.83 1.39
N HIS A 12 21.61 3.10 1.40
CA HIS A 12 20.95 3.72 2.53
C HIS A 12 19.45 3.86 2.30
N SER A 13 18.64 3.40 3.26
CA SER A 13 17.19 3.44 3.16
C SER A 13 16.64 4.82 3.54
N MET A 14 16.26 5.60 2.53
CA MET A 14 15.56 6.88 2.68
C MET A 14 14.09 6.61 3.00
N ARG A 15 13.54 7.28 4.01
CA ARG A 15 12.25 6.92 4.60
C ARG A 15 11.20 7.97 4.31
N PHE A 16 10.05 7.55 3.79
CA PHE A 16 8.94 8.44 3.43
C PHE A 16 7.63 7.95 4.02
N TYR A 17 6.70 8.84 4.38
CA TYR A 17 5.31 8.45 4.55
C TYR A 17 4.62 8.34 3.18
N ASP A 18 3.44 7.74 3.16
CA ASP A 18 2.61 7.59 1.95
C ASP A 18 2.11 8.93 1.37
N ASP A 19 1.99 9.96 2.21
CA ASP A 19 1.71 11.34 1.79
C ASP A 19 2.97 12.13 1.36
N GLY A 20 4.13 11.45 1.25
CA GLY A 20 5.38 11.98 0.70
C GLY A 20 6.24 12.76 1.69
N TRP A 21 5.88 12.79 2.98
CA TRP A 21 6.76 13.39 3.99
C TRP A 21 8.05 12.58 4.12
N ILE A 22 9.19 13.25 4.10
CA ILE A 22 10.50 12.61 4.20
C ILE A 22 11.01 12.66 5.65
N ASP A 23 11.59 11.56 6.13
CA ASP A 23 12.35 11.55 7.37
C ASP A 23 13.71 12.22 7.18
N ALA A 24 13.77 13.48 7.56
CA ALA A 24 14.98 14.28 7.47
C ALA A 24 16.07 13.80 8.44
N THR A 25 15.72 13.17 9.56
CA THR A 25 16.72 12.65 10.50
C THR A 25 17.54 11.53 9.87
N THR A 26 16.88 10.50 9.32
CA THR A 26 17.59 9.37 8.68
C THR A 26 18.31 9.78 7.40
N ALA A 27 17.73 10.70 6.62
CA ALA A 27 18.35 11.19 5.40
C ALA A 27 19.61 12.01 5.71
N ALA A 28 19.56 12.93 6.68
CA ALA A 28 20.71 13.78 7.03
C ALA A 28 21.85 13.01 7.71
N GLU A 29 21.52 11.95 8.48
CA GLU A 29 22.49 11.06 9.12
C GLU A 29 23.48 10.45 8.11
N LYS A 30 23.04 10.09 6.89
CA LYS A 30 23.92 9.56 5.83
C LYS A 30 25.04 10.54 5.45
N PHE A 31 24.76 11.85 5.55
CA PHE A 31 25.64 12.92 5.08
C PHE A 31 26.27 13.72 6.23
N ASP A 32 26.28 13.15 7.45
CA ASP A 32 26.80 13.79 8.66
C ASP A 32 26.20 15.18 8.94
N LYS A 33 24.91 15.35 8.62
CA LYS A 33 24.18 16.62 8.68
C LYS A 33 23.04 16.57 9.70
N VAL A 34 22.60 17.76 10.15
CA VAL A 34 21.46 17.88 11.08
C VAL A 34 20.32 18.67 10.44
N PRO A 35 19.06 18.16 10.41
CA PRO A 35 17.93 18.85 9.78
C PRO A 35 17.66 20.28 10.27
N ASN A 36 18.01 20.54 11.53
CA ASN A 36 17.85 21.87 12.13
C ASN A 36 18.80 22.92 11.50
N GLU A 37 19.95 22.52 10.95
CA GLU A 37 20.84 23.44 10.22
C GLU A 37 20.19 23.89 8.91
N PHE A 38 19.61 22.95 8.15
CA PHE A 38 18.84 23.25 6.94
C PHE A 38 17.69 24.23 7.21
N LEU A 39 16.94 24.02 8.29
CA LEU A 39 15.78 24.84 8.64
C LEU A 39 16.14 26.27 9.04
N ARG A 40 17.39 26.52 9.47
CA ARG A 40 17.90 27.84 9.89
C ARG A 40 18.57 28.62 8.76
N LEU A 41 18.68 28.04 7.56
CA LEU A 41 19.25 28.75 6.42
C LEU A 41 18.30 29.88 5.99
N PRO A 42 18.80 31.12 5.78
CA PRO A 42 17.98 32.24 5.32
C PRO A 42 17.18 31.94 4.04
N GLU A 43 17.77 31.15 3.13
CA GLU A 43 17.13 30.73 1.89
C GLU A 43 16.00 29.73 2.13
N THR A 44 16.14 28.86 3.14
CA THR A 44 15.08 27.92 3.55
C THR A 44 13.94 28.66 4.21
N GLU A 45 14.21 29.62 5.10
CA GLU A 45 13.20 30.47 5.71
C GLU A 45 12.43 31.28 4.64
N SER A 46 13.16 31.90 3.72
CA SER A 46 12.58 32.64 2.59
C SER A 46 11.72 31.75 1.70
N TYR A 47 12.13 30.49 1.48
CA TYR A 47 11.35 29.51 0.73
C TYR A 47 10.08 29.09 1.46
N ILE A 48 10.15 28.85 2.78
CA ILE A 48 8.98 28.53 3.62
C ILE A 48 7.97 29.70 3.57
N GLN A 49 8.43 30.94 3.71
CA GLN A 49 7.57 32.12 3.56
C GLN A 49 6.95 32.22 2.15
N GLY A 50 7.70 31.82 1.11
CA GLY A 50 7.19 31.68 -0.25
C GLY A 50 6.07 30.64 -0.37
N LEU A 51 6.25 29.47 0.27
CA LEU A 51 5.23 28.43 0.34
C LEU A 51 3.98 28.93 1.08
N GLU A 52 4.15 29.64 2.19
CA GLU A 52 3.03 30.18 2.98
C GLU A 52 2.20 31.19 2.18
N ARG A 53 2.87 32.08 1.43
CA ARG A 53 2.18 33.04 0.56
C ARG A 53 1.35 32.35 -0.52
N ARG A 54 1.79 31.21 -1.03
CA ARG A 54 1.14 30.51 -2.16
C ARG A 54 0.08 29.50 -1.73
N TYR A 55 0.26 28.84 -0.59
CA TYR A 55 -0.57 27.72 -0.15
C TYR A 55 -1.22 27.95 1.22
N GLY A 56 -1.00 29.12 1.84
CA GLY A 56 -1.39 29.38 3.21
C GLY A 56 -0.44 28.74 4.22
N LYS A 57 -0.70 28.94 5.51
CA LYS A 57 0.06 28.30 6.59
C LYS A 57 -0.23 26.80 6.60
N ILE A 58 0.76 26.00 6.20
CA ILE A 58 0.72 24.54 6.25
C ILE A 58 1.81 24.02 7.20
N PRO A 59 1.63 22.85 7.82
CA PRO A 59 2.71 22.23 8.60
C PRO A 59 3.88 21.85 7.67
N TYR A 60 5.07 22.38 7.95
CA TYR A 60 6.30 22.08 7.17
C TYR A 60 7.20 21.04 7.83
N VAL A 61 7.14 20.95 9.15
CA VAL A 61 7.97 20.09 9.98
C VAL A 61 7.08 19.37 10.99
N LYS A 62 7.28 18.07 11.16
CA LYS A 62 6.69 17.28 12.23
C LYS A 62 7.81 16.60 13.00
N THR A 63 7.77 16.60 14.32
CA THR A 63 8.74 15.88 15.15
C THR A 63 8.04 14.79 15.94
N SER A 64 8.60 13.59 15.94
CA SER A 64 8.08 12.45 16.70
C SER A 64 9.16 11.88 17.60
N ARG A 65 8.80 11.61 18.86
CA ARG A 65 9.65 10.93 19.85
C ARG A 65 9.46 9.41 19.87
N ALA A 66 8.70 8.85 18.92
CA ALA A 66 8.57 7.40 18.78
C ALA A 66 9.93 6.75 18.47
N ARG A 67 10.00 5.41 18.51
CA ARG A 67 11.19 4.70 18.01
C ARG A 67 11.35 4.95 16.51
N LYS A 68 12.60 4.88 16.00
CA LYS A 68 12.93 5.16 14.60
C LYS A 68 12.02 4.36 13.66
N ASP A 69 11.92 3.04 13.86
CA ASP A 69 11.06 2.10 13.11
C ASP A 69 9.55 2.41 13.17
N ARG A 70 9.09 3.20 14.15
CA ARG A 70 7.69 3.59 14.34
C ARG A 70 7.41 5.06 14.02
N GLY A 71 8.22 5.65 13.16
CA GLY A 71 8.04 7.04 12.74
C GLY A 71 8.72 8.08 13.63
N GLY A 72 9.64 7.68 14.50
CA GLY A 72 10.50 8.59 15.26
C GLY A 72 11.44 9.38 14.34
N GLY A 73 11.58 10.68 14.61
CA GLY A 73 12.44 11.59 13.85
C GLY A 73 11.81 12.94 13.52
N THR A 74 12.54 13.75 12.75
CA THR A 74 12.06 15.00 12.15
C THR A 74 11.64 14.72 10.72
N TRP A 75 10.37 14.99 10.43
CA TRP A 75 9.74 14.78 9.14
C TRP A 75 9.53 16.11 8.44
N LEU A 76 9.92 16.21 7.17
CA LEU A 76 9.74 17.40 6.34
C LEU A 76 8.61 17.20 5.33
N HIS A 77 7.82 18.24 5.15
CA HIS A 77 6.71 18.26 4.20
C HIS A 77 7.22 18.04 2.76
N PRO A 78 6.47 17.33 1.88
CA PRO A 78 6.90 17.00 0.51
C PRO A 78 7.41 18.21 -0.30
N LYS A 79 6.80 19.38 -0.11
CA LYS A 79 7.19 20.65 -0.77
C LYS A 79 8.59 21.16 -0.38
N LEU A 80 9.18 20.65 0.69
CA LEU A 80 10.56 20.91 1.10
C LEU A 80 11.53 19.80 0.65
N ALA A 81 11.03 18.63 0.24
CA ALA A 81 11.85 17.43 0.05
C ALA A 81 12.95 17.61 -1.00
N VAL A 82 12.63 18.16 -2.17
CA VAL A 82 13.62 18.41 -3.24
C VAL A 82 14.70 19.37 -2.74
N ARG A 83 14.32 20.54 -2.21
CA ARG A 83 15.28 21.52 -1.70
C ARG A 83 16.16 20.94 -0.58
N PHE A 84 15.59 20.12 0.28
CA PHE A 84 16.33 19.42 1.33
C PHE A 84 17.34 18.42 0.73
N ALA A 85 16.97 17.66 -0.29
CA ALA A 85 17.88 16.76 -1.00
C ALA A 85 19.09 17.51 -1.59
N ARG A 86 18.86 18.67 -2.23
CA ARG A 86 19.92 19.58 -2.73
C ARG A 86 20.90 20.00 -1.65
N TRP A 87 20.37 20.34 -0.48
CA TRP A 87 21.20 20.73 0.64
C TRP A 87 22.02 19.56 1.21
N LEU A 88 21.50 18.33 1.16
CA LEU A 88 22.18 17.15 1.66
C LEU A 88 23.41 16.78 0.83
N SER A 89 23.28 16.63 -0.48
CA SER A 89 24.37 16.30 -1.39
C SER A 89 23.98 16.59 -2.84
N VAL A 90 24.94 17.01 -3.65
CA VAL A 90 24.77 17.17 -5.10
C VAL A 90 24.43 15.82 -5.75
N ASP A 91 25.09 14.74 -5.35
CA ASP A 91 24.82 13.41 -5.91
C ASP A 91 23.40 12.92 -5.58
N PHE A 92 22.92 13.24 -4.37
CA PHE A 92 21.56 12.90 -3.98
C PHE A 92 20.50 13.75 -4.69
N GLU A 93 20.81 15.02 -4.96
CA GLU A 93 19.98 15.88 -5.81
C GLU A 93 19.86 15.34 -7.23
N ILE A 94 20.98 15.02 -7.87
CA ILE A 94 20.99 14.48 -9.23
C ILE A 94 20.17 13.20 -9.29
N TRP A 95 20.37 12.30 -8.32
CA TRP A 95 19.60 11.06 -8.25
C TRP A 95 18.08 11.33 -8.09
N CYS A 96 17.67 12.29 -7.26
CA CYS A 96 16.27 12.68 -7.14
C CYS A 96 15.71 13.24 -8.46
N ASP A 97 16.48 14.07 -9.17
CA ASP A 97 16.09 14.60 -10.47
C ASP A 97 15.93 13.48 -11.51
N GLU A 98 16.79 12.47 -11.50
CA GLU A 98 16.67 11.26 -12.33
C GLU A 98 15.41 10.44 -12.00
N GLN A 99 15.05 10.31 -10.72
CA GLN A 99 13.79 9.65 -10.35
C GLN A 99 12.57 10.43 -10.87
N ILE A 100 12.61 11.76 -10.83
CA ILE A 100 11.55 12.62 -11.37
C ILE A 100 11.48 12.50 -12.90
N ASP A 101 12.62 12.54 -13.60
CA ASP A 101 12.67 12.38 -15.06
C ASP A 101 12.14 11.01 -15.50
N ALA A 102 12.51 9.94 -14.80
CA ALA A 102 12.00 8.59 -15.05
C ALA A 102 10.47 8.56 -14.98
N ILE A 103 9.88 9.12 -13.91
CA ILE A 103 8.42 9.20 -13.74
C ILE A 103 7.78 9.99 -14.88
N ILE A 104 8.34 11.15 -15.25
CA ILE A 104 7.82 12.00 -16.34
C ILE A 104 7.83 11.25 -17.68
N ARG A 105 8.87 10.44 -17.92
CA ARG A 105 9.01 9.61 -19.13
C ARG A 105 8.22 8.30 -19.08
N GLY A 106 7.44 8.07 -18.02
CA GLY A 106 6.66 6.84 -17.83
C GLY A 106 7.49 5.62 -17.47
N HIS A 107 8.77 5.78 -17.12
CA HIS A 107 9.58 4.72 -16.56
C HIS A 107 9.27 4.61 -15.07
N THR A 108 8.62 3.52 -14.67
CA THR A 108 8.51 3.16 -13.26
C THR A 108 9.74 2.36 -12.86
N ALA A 109 10.44 2.80 -11.82
CA ALA A 109 11.45 1.96 -11.20
C ALA A 109 10.83 0.60 -10.82
N PRO A 110 11.55 -0.52 -10.95
CA PRO A 110 11.07 -1.79 -10.45
C PRO A 110 10.73 -1.61 -8.95
N VAL A 111 9.46 -1.81 -8.62
CA VAL A 111 9.01 -1.75 -7.23
C VAL A 111 9.46 -3.05 -6.58
N ASP A 112 10.36 -2.94 -5.60
CA ASP A 112 10.80 -4.09 -4.81
C ASP A 112 9.69 -4.54 -3.83
N ASP A 113 9.83 -5.77 -3.32
CA ASP A 113 8.84 -6.40 -2.45
C ASP A 113 8.55 -5.57 -1.19
N GLU A 114 9.55 -4.87 -0.64
CA GLU A 114 9.36 -4.03 0.56
C GLU A 114 8.49 -2.82 0.27
N ARG A 115 8.72 -2.12 -0.84
CA ARG A 115 7.87 -1.00 -1.27
C ARG A 115 6.46 -1.45 -1.57
N ILE A 116 6.28 -2.59 -2.24
CA ILE A 116 4.95 -3.17 -2.47
C ILE A 116 4.25 -3.43 -1.13
N LYS A 117 4.91 -4.09 -0.17
CA LYS A 117 4.33 -4.35 1.15
C LYS A 117 3.96 -3.05 1.88
N ALA A 118 4.81 -2.03 1.87
CA ALA A 118 4.55 -0.75 2.53
C ALA A 118 3.31 -0.02 2.00
N ILE A 119 3.00 -0.21 0.71
CA ILE A 119 1.80 0.35 0.06
C ILE A 119 0.52 -0.36 0.55
N PHE A 120 0.54 -1.69 0.68
CA PHE A 120 -0.67 -2.46 0.98
C PHE A 120 -0.91 -2.72 2.47
N LEU A 121 0.13 -2.84 3.29
CA LEU A 121 0.05 -3.47 4.61
C LEU A 121 0.31 -2.53 5.76
N LEU A 122 -0.59 -2.41 6.73
CA LEU A 122 -0.35 -1.69 7.97
C LEU A 122 0.84 -2.28 8.76
N SER A 123 1.55 -1.43 9.50
CA SER A 123 2.59 -1.85 10.44
C SER A 123 2.03 -2.64 11.63
N ASP A 124 0.83 -2.28 12.11
CA ASP A 124 0.10 -2.98 13.16
C ASP A 124 -1.33 -3.30 12.68
N PRO A 125 -1.94 -4.43 13.11
CA PRO A 125 -3.29 -4.78 12.71
C PRO A 125 -4.33 -3.78 13.25
N SER A 126 -5.35 -3.50 12.43
CA SER A 126 -6.51 -2.73 12.83
C SER A 126 -7.46 -3.53 13.73
N SER A 127 -8.39 -2.83 14.37
CA SER A 127 -9.54 -3.45 15.02
C SER A 127 -10.30 -4.35 14.05
N TRP A 128 -10.80 -5.47 14.57
CA TRP A 128 -11.57 -6.44 13.78
C TRP A 128 -12.95 -5.88 13.41
N GLU A 129 -13.32 -6.02 12.14
CA GLU A 129 -14.65 -5.71 11.64
C GLU A 129 -15.13 -6.79 10.65
N LYS A 130 -16.43 -7.14 10.68
CA LYS A 130 -17.00 -8.17 9.79
C LYS A 130 -17.03 -7.67 8.34
N ARG A 131 -16.08 -8.14 7.50
CA ARG A 131 -16.07 -7.88 6.04
C ARG A 131 -16.73 -8.98 5.21
N PHE A 132 -16.50 -10.23 5.58
CA PHE A 132 -17.14 -11.38 4.96
C PHE A 132 -18.55 -11.51 5.56
N ASN A 133 -19.54 -10.96 4.86
CA ASN A 133 -20.91 -10.83 5.32
C ASN A 133 -21.77 -12.05 4.96
N ASP A 134 -22.99 -12.09 5.50
CA ASP A 134 -23.93 -13.20 5.29
C ASP A 134 -24.36 -13.33 3.82
N PRO A 135 -24.60 -12.25 3.04
CA PRO A 135 -24.85 -12.34 1.61
C PRO A 135 -23.81 -13.13 0.80
N LEU A 136 -22.52 -12.94 1.09
CA LEU A 136 -21.46 -13.72 0.47
C LEU A 136 -21.63 -15.21 0.80
N TYR A 137 -21.74 -15.56 2.08
CA TYR A 137 -21.86 -16.96 2.49
C TYR A 137 -23.15 -17.61 1.99
N ASP A 138 -24.25 -16.86 1.96
CA ASP A 138 -25.53 -17.32 1.42
C ASP A 138 -25.42 -17.69 -0.06
N ALA A 139 -24.76 -16.83 -0.84
CA ALA A 139 -24.48 -17.10 -2.25
C ALA A 139 -23.59 -18.34 -2.42
N LEU A 140 -22.51 -18.45 -1.64
CA LEU A 140 -21.60 -19.59 -1.72
C LEU A 140 -22.25 -20.92 -1.30
N PHE A 141 -23.04 -20.93 -0.23
CA PHE A 141 -23.78 -22.14 0.17
C PHE A 141 -24.80 -22.55 -0.88
N ARG A 142 -25.54 -21.59 -1.45
CA ARG A 142 -26.52 -21.86 -2.52
C ARG A 142 -25.86 -22.46 -3.75
N MET A 143 -24.80 -21.82 -4.22
CA MET A 143 -24.04 -22.21 -5.42
C MET A 143 -23.33 -23.56 -5.25
N THR A 144 -22.82 -23.88 -4.06
CA THR A 144 -22.08 -25.14 -3.85
C THR A 144 -22.97 -26.32 -3.45
N GLY A 145 -24.22 -26.07 -3.05
CA GLY A 145 -25.11 -27.09 -2.50
C GLY A 145 -24.61 -27.70 -1.17
N LEU A 146 -23.59 -27.11 -0.54
CA LEU A 146 -23.01 -27.65 0.68
C LEU A 146 -23.98 -27.45 1.87
N PRO A 147 -24.12 -28.46 2.74
CA PRO A 147 -25.00 -28.37 3.90
C PRO A 147 -24.49 -27.35 4.93
N ARG A 148 -25.42 -26.58 5.50
CA ARG A 148 -25.16 -25.66 6.63
C ARG A 148 -25.13 -26.44 7.94
N HIS A 149 -24.07 -27.20 8.19
CA HIS A 149 -24.01 -28.09 9.35
C HIS A 149 -23.86 -27.37 10.70
N ARG A 150 -23.16 -26.23 10.79
CA ARG A 150 -23.02 -25.39 12.00
C ARG A 150 -22.69 -23.94 11.64
N ASN A 151 -23.17 -22.97 12.44
CA ASN A 151 -22.82 -21.55 12.27
C ASN A 151 -21.30 -21.28 12.38
N ASP A 152 -20.58 -22.11 13.13
CA ASP A 152 -19.17 -21.85 13.49
C ASP A 152 -18.14 -22.54 12.59
N ARG A 153 -18.55 -23.46 11.70
CA ARG A 153 -17.62 -24.14 10.79
C ARG A 153 -17.99 -23.92 9.34
N LYS A 154 -17.17 -23.12 8.67
CA LYS A 154 -17.24 -22.87 7.24
C LYS A 154 -16.48 -23.97 6.47
N PRO A 155 -17.00 -24.44 5.33
CA PRO A 155 -16.28 -25.37 4.47
C PRO A 155 -14.90 -24.84 4.06
N MET A 156 -13.91 -25.73 3.96
CA MET A 156 -12.57 -25.39 3.44
C MET A 156 -12.63 -24.78 2.04
N LEU A 157 -13.61 -25.16 1.24
CA LEU A 157 -13.83 -24.58 -0.09
C LEU A 157 -14.00 -23.05 -0.02
N PHE A 158 -14.60 -22.50 1.03
CA PHE A 158 -14.83 -21.05 1.13
C PHE A 158 -13.54 -20.30 1.42
N SER A 159 -12.59 -20.89 2.15
CA SER A 159 -11.27 -20.29 2.33
C SER A 159 -10.45 -20.34 1.04
N LEU A 160 -10.58 -21.41 0.23
CA LEU A 160 -9.98 -21.49 -1.10
C LEU A 160 -10.57 -20.46 -2.06
N ILE A 161 -11.89 -20.28 -2.08
CA ILE A 161 -12.57 -19.24 -2.86
C ILE A 161 -12.09 -17.85 -2.43
N SER A 162 -11.99 -17.61 -1.12
CA SER A 162 -11.53 -16.33 -0.59
C SER A 162 -10.09 -16.05 -1.02
N ALA A 163 -9.20 -17.03 -0.91
CA ALA A 163 -7.81 -16.88 -1.36
C ALA A 163 -7.71 -16.61 -2.86
N LYS A 164 -8.38 -17.42 -3.69
CA LYS A 164 -8.25 -17.38 -5.15
C LYS A 164 -8.99 -16.22 -5.81
N TRP A 165 -10.21 -15.93 -5.37
CA TRP A 165 -11.12 -15.03 -6.07
C TRP A 165 -11.39 -13.70 -5.37
N ILE A 166 -11.13 -13.62 -4.07
CA ILE A 166 -11.28 -12.37 -3.30
C ILE A 166 -9.92 -11.69 -3.12
N TYR A 167 -8.92 -12.39 -2.58
CA TYR A 167 -7.62 -11.78 -2.33
C TYR A 167 -6.70 -11.79 -3.57
N GLY A 168 -6.62 -12.90 -4.28
CA GLY A 168 -5.71 -13.08 -5.42
C GLY A 168 -5.82 -12.01 -6.53
N PRO A 169 -7.02 -11.55 -6.93
CA PRO A 169 -7.15 -10.57 -7.99
C PRO A 169 -6.76 -9.13 -7.60
N VAL A 170 -6.73 -8.82 -6.30
CA VAL A 170 -6.59 -7.44 -5.80
C VAL A 170 -5.36 -7.22 -4.93
N LEU A 171 -4.71 -8.28 -4.46
CA LEU A 171 -3.46 -8.20 -3.70
C LEU A 171 -2.32 -8.86 -4.49
N PRO A 172 -1.13 -8.23 -4.54
CA PRO A 172 0.07 -8.89 -5.05
C PRO A 172 0.38 -10.17 -4.27
N ALA A 173 1.02 -11.15 -4.92
CA ALA A 173 1.24 -12.47 -4.34
C ALA A 173 2.15 -12.41 -3.10
N GLU A 174 3.19 -11.60 -3.21
CA GLU A 174 4.15 -11.24 -2.17
C GLU A 174 3.47 -10.59 -0.95
N VAL A 175 2.48 -9.72 -1.17
CA VAL A 175 1.69 -9.09 -0.10
C VAL A 175 0.80 -10.11 0.60
N TYR A 176 0.09 -10.94 -0.16
CA TYR A 176 -0.77 -11.97 0.39
C TYR A 176 0.01 -13.00 1.21
N ALA A 177 1.18 -13.43 0.70
CA ALA A 177 2.06 -14.37 1.39
C ALA A 177 2.61 -13.79 2.70
N ASP A 178 3.06 -12.53 2.69
CA ASP A 178 3.60 -11.83 3.86
C ASP A 178 2.57 -11.73 4.99
N VAL A 179 1.35 -11.27 4.67
CA VAL A 179 0.27 -11.19 5.67
C VAL A 179 -0.03 -12.57 6.24
N LYS A 180 -0.14 -13.59 5.39
CA LYS A 180 -0.48 -14.94 5.83
C LYS A 180 0.58 -15.52 6.78
N ALA A 181 1.85 -15.17 6.59
CA ALA A 181 2.94 -15.63 7.44
C ALA A 181 2.96 -14.98 8.84
N ARG A 182 2.44 -13.75 8.96
CA ARG A 182 2.48 -12.97 10.22
C ARG A 182 1.18 -12.95 11.03
N LEU A 183 0.11 -13.60 10.56
CA LEU A 183 -1.19 -13.63 11.25
C LEU A 183 -1.07 -14.29 12.63
N ALA A 184 -1.49 -13.57 13.68
CA ALA A 184 -1.69 -14.18 14.99
C ALA A 184 -3.00 -14.99 15.04
N VAL A 185 -3.17 -15.80 16.09
CA VAL A 185 -4.37 -16.61 16.29
C VAL A 185 -5.61 -15.72 16.36
N GLY A 186 -6.58 -15.97 15.49
CA GLY A 186 -7.85 -15.24 15.42
C GLY A 186 -7.84 -14.03 14.48
N GLU A 187 -6.67 -13.51 14.12
CA GLU A 187 -6.55 -12.38 13.19
C GLU A 187 -7.00 -12.74 11.77
N LYS A 188 -7.39 -11.70 11.03
CA LYS A 188 -7.81 -11.80 9.63
C LYS A 188 -6.92 -10.95 8.75
N ILE A 189 -6.71 -11.41 7.51
CA ILE A 189 -5.90 -10.72 6.50
C ILE A 189 -6.32 -9.25 6.34
N HIS A 190 -7.62 -8.97 6.32
CA HIS A 190 -8.14 -7.61 6.13
C HIS A 190 -7.83 -6.64 7.28
N GLN A 191 -7.48 -7.12 8.47
CA GLN A 191 -7.01 -6.25 9.57
C GLN A 191 -5.61 -5.71 9.32
N HIS A 192 -4.84 -6.35 8.44
CA HIS A 192 -3.48 -5.96 8.12
C HIS A 192 -3.40 -5.06 6.89
N LEU A 193 -4.53 -4.75 6.23
CA LEU A 193 -4.57 -3.96 5.00
C LEU A 193 -4.77 -2.48 5.28
N LYS A 194 -4.12 -1.62 4.49
CA LYS A 194 -4.42 -0.19 4.45
C LYS A 194 -5.85 0.07 3.92
N PRO A 195 -6.47 1.23 4.22
CA PRO A 195 -7.81 1.56 3.76
C PRO A 195 -8.04 1.39 2.26
N ASP A 196 -7.09 1.79 1.42
CA ASP A 196 -7.24 1.65 -0.04
C ASP A 196 -7.20 0.19 -0.50
N ALA A 197 -6.25 -0.59 0.04
CA ALA A 197 -6.18 -2.04 -0.21
C ALA A 197 -7.39 -2.79 0.34
N LEU A 198 -7.89 -2.38 1.51
CA LEU A 198 -9.10 -2.91 2.12
C LEU A 198 -10.33 -2.63 1.24
N LYS A 199 -10.45 -1.42 0.70
CA LYS A 199 -11.54 -1.04 -0.21
C LYS A 199 -11.53 -1.86 -1.50
N LEU A 200 -10.34 -2.18 -2.04
CA LEU A 200 -10.22 -3.10 -3.17
C LEU A 200 -10.77 -4.50 -2.83
N VAL A 201 -10.42 -5.02 -1.66
CA VAL A 201 -10.94 -6.32 -1.18
C VAL A 201 -12.46 -6.28 -0.95
N GLU A 202 -12.99 -5.20 -0.38
CA GLU A 202 -14.44 -5.03 -0.17
C GLU A 202 -15.22 -4.99 -1.49
N ASN A 203 -14.73 -4.23 -2.46
CA ASN A 203 -15.31 -4.21 -3.81
C ASN A 203 -15.25 -5.60 -4.46
N GLN A 204 -14.16 -6.33 -4.27
CA GLN A 204 -14.00 -7.68 -4.78
C GLN A 204 -14.95 -8.68 -4.10
N ILE A 205 -15.20 -8.55 -2.79
CA ILE A 205 -16.23 -9.34 -2.08
C ILE A 205 -17.61 -9.12 -2.72
N ILE A 206 -17.97 -7.89 -3.04
CA ILE A 206 -19.25 -7.56 -3.70
C ILE A 206 -19.32 -8.20 -5.09
N ALA A 207 -18.27 -8.07 -5.90
CA ALA A 207 -18.21 -8.64 -7.24
C ALA A 207 -18.33 -10.18 -7.21
N VAL A 208 -17.57 -10.84 -6.33
CA VAL A 208 -17.63 -12.30 -6.15
C VAL A 208 -19.01 -12.75 -5.67
N THR A 209 -19.62 -12.01 -4.75
CA THR A 209 -20.98 -12.31 -4.26
C THR A 209 -22.01 -12.20 -5.39
N SER A 210 -21.89 -11.19 -6.25
CA SER A 210 -22.77 -11.01 -7.40
C SER A 210 -22.65 -12.17 -8.40
N ILE A 211 -21.42 -12.59 -8.72
CA ILE A 211 -21.18 -13.74 -9.61
C ILE A 211 -21.76 -15.02 -8.98
N ALA A 212 -21.45 -15.30 -7.71
CA ALA A 212 -21.92 -16.51 -7.02
C ALA A 212 -23.46 -16.61 -7.00
N ASN A 213 -24.17 -15.50 -6.83
CA ASN A 213 -25.64 -15.48 -6.87
C ASN A 213 -26.22 -15.90 -8.23
N GLY A 214 -25.49 -15.67 -9.33
CA GLY A 214 -25.90 -16.00 -10.68
C GLY A 214 -25.47 -17.39 -11.16
N CYS A 215 -24.78 -18.17 -10.32
CA CYS A 215 -24.19 -19.46 -10.70
C CYS A 215 -24.99 -20.64 -10.15
N SER A 216 -25.09 -21.69 -10.96
CA SER A 216 -25.80 -22.93 -10.61
C SER A 216 -24.93 -23.94 -9.86
N ASP A 217 -23.63 -23.94 -10.13
CA ASP A 217 -22.64 -24.78 -9.46
C ASP A 217 -21.26 -24.08 -9.36
N TYR A 218 -20.30 -24.77 -8.74
CA TYR A 218 -18.94 -24.24 -8.58
C TYR A 218 -18.18 -24.09 -9.90
N ARG A 219 -18.47 -24.91 -10.92
CA ARG A 219 -17.77 -24.91 -12.20
C ARG A 219 -18.19 -23.71 -13.05
N ASP A 220 -19.48 -23.39 -13.06
CA ASP A 220 -20.03 -22.16 -13.64
C ASP A 220 -19.42 -20.93 -12.96
N PHE A 221 -19.39 -20.93 -11.62
CA PHE A 221 -18.77 -19.86 -10.84
C PHE A 221 -17.30 -19.63 -11.17
N GLU A 222 -16.50 -20.70 -11.18
CA GLU A 222 -15.08 -20.61 -11.53
C GLU A 222 -14.90 -20.03 -12.95
N SER A 223 -15.69 -20.48 -13.92
CA SER A 223 -15.63 -20.00 -15.30
C SER A 223 -15.96 -18.50 -15.40
N ARG A 224 -16.99 -18.03 -14.69
CA ARG A 224 -17.35 -16.61 -14.66
C ARG A 224 -16.34 -15.75 -13.93
N CYS A 225 -15.75 -16.25 -12.83
CA CYS A 225 -14.67 -15.55 -12.15
C CYS A 225 -13.40 -15.46 -13.02
N MET A 226 -13.05 -16.50 -13.77
CA MET A 226 -11.93 -16.45 -14.74
C MET A 226 -12.18 -15.42 -15.85
N ALA A 227 -13.42 -15.30 -16.33
CA ALA A 227 -13.78 -14.30 -17.34
C ALA A 227 -13.78 -12.87 -16.77
N ALA A 228 -14.22 -12.70 -15.52
CA ALA A 228 -14.41 -11.41 -14.88
C ALA A 228 -13.13 -10.82 -14.26
N PHE A 229 -12.26 -11.65 -13.71
CA PHE A 229 -11.10 -11.18 -12.94
C PHE A 229 -9.79 -11.52 -13.64
N PRO A 230 -8.85 -10.57 -13.76
CA PRO A 230 -7.54 -10.85 -14.32
C PRO A 230 -6.77 -11.76 -13.35
N VAL A 231 -6.61 -13.03 -13.71
CA VAL A 231 -5.71 -13.94 -12.98
C VAL A 231 -4.31 -13.81 -13.61
N LYS A 232 -3.28 -13.53 -12.79
CA LYS A 232 -1.87 -13.57 -13.25
C LYS A 232 -1.64 -14.93 -13.94
N GLY A 233 -1.43 -14.92 -15.25
CA GLY A 233 -1.34 -16.11 -16.11
C GLY A 233 -2.15 -16.04 -17.41
N GLN A 234 -3.14 -15.13 -17.52
CA GLN A 234 -3.72 -14.75 -18.81
C GLN A 234 -3.22 -13.37 -19.21
N MET A 235 -2.21 -13.32 -20.08
CA MET A 235 -2.05 -12.17 -20.97
C MET A 235 -3.33 -12.07 -21.81
N LYS A 236 -4.22 -11.14 -21.45
CA LYS A 236 -5.09 -10.55 -22.47
C LYS A 236 -4.14 -9.82 -23.42
N LEU A 237 -3.91 -10.43 -24.58
CA LEU A 237 -3.41 -9.76 -25.77
C LEU A 237 -4.30 -8.54 -26.01
N LEU A 238 -3.85 -7.38 -25.51
CA LEU A 238 -4.34 -6.10 -25.96
C LEU A 238 -3.76 -5.88 -27.36
N TYR A 239 -4.39 -6.50 -28.37
CA TYR A 239 -4.28 -6.04 -29.74
C TYR A 239 -5.41 -5.06 -30.02
N ALA A 240 -4.98 -3.80 -30.21
CA ALA A 240 -5.46 -2.79 -31.15
C ALA A 240 -6.96 -2.70 -31.47
N ALA A 241 -7.54 -1.54 -31.12
CA ALA A 241 -8.30 -0.70 -32.04
C ALA A 241 -7.86 0.74 -31.70
N ALA A 242 -7.07 1.42 -32.55
CA ALA A 242 -7.49 2.08 -33.79
C ALA A 242 -8.64 3.05 -33.55
#